data_AF-A0A7Y1XJK6-F1
#
_entry.id   AF-A0A7Y1XJK6-F1
#
_cell.length_a   1.000
_cell.length_b   1.000
_cell.length_c   1.000
_cell.angle_alpha   90.00
_cell.angle_beta   90.00
_cell.angle_gamma   90.00
#
_symmetry.space_group_name_H-M   'P 1'
#
loop_
_entity.id
_entity.type
_entity.pdbx_description
1 polymer ?
#
loop_
_entity_poly.entity_id
_entity_poly.type
_entity_poly.pdbx_seq_one_letter_code
_entity_poly.pdbx_strand_id
1 'polypeptide(L)' 'IFDVETGQRFYQSVLSQGGSRAPAELFAEFRGRPASTKALLRHSGIAA' A
#
# COMPACT_ATOMS: atom_id res chain seq x y z
N ILE A 1 14.79 8.65 6.15
CA ILE A 1 15.12 9.18 4.80
C ILE A 1 13.99 8.74 3.87
N PHE A 2 13.48 9.65 3.03
CA PHE A 2 12.43 9.32 2.06
C PHE A 2 13.04 8.77 0.77
N ASP A 3 12.44 7.71 0.23
CA ASP A 3 12.86 7.07 -1.02
C ASP A 3 11.99 7.54 -2.20
N VAL A 4 12.64 8.16 -3.19
CA VAL A 4 11.94 8.77 -4.35
C VAL A 4 11.28 7.71 -5.21
N GLU A 5 11.93 6.56 -5.41
CA GLU A 5 11.40 5.46 -6.22
C GLU A 5 10.08 4.94 -5.63
N THR A 6 10.05 4.72 -4.31
CA THR A 6 8.84 4.31 -3.60
C THR A 6 7.73 5.35 -3.75
N GLY A 7 8.06 6.65 -3.68
CA GLY A 7 7.10 7.74 -3.90
C GLY A 7 6.49 7.71 -5.30
N GLN A 8 7.32 7.57 -6.34
CA GLN A 8 6.87 7.49 -7.73
C GLN A 8 5.99 6.24 -7.96
N ARG A 9 6.40 5.10 -7.42
CA ARG A 9 5.64 3.85 -7.51
C ARG A 9 4.27 4.01 -6.84
N PHE A 10 4.20 4.66 -5.68
CA PHE A 10 2.92 4.92 -4.99
C PHE A 10 2.00 5.84 -5.80
N TYR A 11 2.54 6.90 -6.39
CA TYR A 11 1.78 7.80 -7.26
C TYR A 11 1.17 7.06 -8.44
N GLN A 12 1.98 6.28 -9.17
CA GLN A 12 1.56 5.56 -10.38
C GLN A 12 0.54 4.45 -10.10
N SER A 13 0.71 3.72 -9.00
CA SER A 13 -0.11 2.54 -8.68
C SER A 13 -1.36 2.87 -7.88
N VAL A 14 -1.38 3.94 -7.09
CA VAL A 14 -2.50 4.24 -6.18
C VAL A 14 -3.14 5.58 -6.47
N LEU A 15 -2.37 6.67 -6.43
CA LEU A 15 -2.93 8.02 -6.45
C LEU A 15 -3.48 8.44 -7.82
N SER A 16 -2.84 7.99 -8.92
CA SER A 16 -3.25 8.36 -10.27
C SER A 16 -4.41 7.53 -10.83
N GLN A 17 -4.78 6.41 -10.19
CA GLN A 17 -5.73 5.43 -10.74
C GLN A 17 -7.20 5.83 -10.55
N GLY A 18 -7.51 6.69 -9.56
CA GLY A 18 -8.89 7.03 -9.21
C GLY A 18 -9.72 5.78 -8.87
N GLY A 19 -10.96 5.70 -9.39
CA GLY A 19 -11.87 4.57 -9.20
C GLY A 19 -11.90 3.55 -10.33
N SER A 20 -10.92 3.57 -11.24
CA SER A 20 -10.90 2.75 -12.46
C SER A 20 -10.58 1.27 -12.22
N ARG A 21 -9.94 0.94 -11.10
CA ARG A 21 -9.50 -0.42 -10.72
C ARG A 21 -9.85 -0.71 -9.26
N ALA A 22 -9.99 -1.99 -8.93
CA ALA A 22 -10.28 -2.41 -7.57
C ALA A 22 -9.12 -2.04 -6.62
N PRO A 23 -9.38 -1.41 -5.46
CA PRO A 23 -8.32 -0.99 -4.53
C PRO A 23 -7.40 -2.13 -4.07
N ALA A 24 -7.92 -3.36 -3.96
CA ALA A 24 -7.14 -4.52 -3.57
C ALA A 24 -6.05 -4.88 -4.59
N GLU A 25 -6.33 -4.71 -5.88
CA GLU A 25 -5.36 -4.94 -6.96
C GLU A 25 -4.26 -3.88 -6.94
N LEU A 26 -4.66 -2.61 -6.82
CA LEU A 26 -3.73 -1.48 -6.73
C LEU A 26 -2.78 -1.62 -5.53
N PHE A 27 -3.32 -2.04 -4.39
CA PHE A 27 -2.52 -2.32 -3.20
C PHE A 27 -1.51 -3.45 -3.45
N ALA A 28 -1.95 -4.56 -4.06
CA ALA A 28 -1.08 -5.69 -4.32
C ALA A 28 0.03 -5.35 -5.31
N GLU A 29 -0.27 -4.56 -6.33
CA GLU A 29 0.69 -4.03 -7.30
C GLU A 29 1.76 -3.15 -6.61
N PHE A 30 1.33 -2.20 -5.76
CA PHE A 30 2.26 -1.34 -5.02
C PHE A 30 3.11 -2.10 -4.00
N ARG A 31 2.51 -3.05 -3.28
CA ARG A 31 3.14 -3.73 -2.13
C ARG A 31 3.82 -5.05 -2.48
N GLY A 32 3.59 -5.59 -3.68
CA GLY A 32 4.06 -6.90 -4.12
C GLY A 32 3.35 -8.08 -3.45
N ARG A 33 2.28 -7.84 -2.67
CA ARG A 33 1.53 -8.86 -1.94
C ARG A 33 0.15 -8.35 -1.50
N PRO A 34 -0.79 -9.26 -1.18
CA PRO A 34 -2.07 -8.87 -0.57
C PRO A 34 -1.92 -8.11 0.75
N ALA A 35 -2.98 -7.38 1.10
CA ALA A 35 -3.08 -6.67 2.37
C ALA A 35 -3.08 -7.65 3.56
N SER A 36 -2.50 -7.20 4.68
CA SER A 36 -2.48 -7.94 5.94
C SER A 36 -2.58 -6.96 7.09
N THR A 37 -3.36 -7.32 8.11
CA THR A 37 -3.56 -6.53 9.34
C THR A 37 -2.33 -6.51 10.24
N LYS A 38 -1.33 -7.38 10.03
CA LYS A 38 -0.15 -7.50 10.91
C LYS A 38 0.59 -6.18 11.13
N ALA A 39 0.72 -5.35 10.09
CA ALA A 39 1.37 -4.04 10.22
C ALA A 39 0.52 -3.09 11.09
N LEU A 40 -0.78 -3.04 10.85
CA LEU A 40 -1.71 -2.24 11.64
C LEU A 40 -1.64 -2.64 13.13
N LEU A 41 -1.81 -3.93 13.43
CA LEU A 41 -1.77 -4.46 14.79
C LEU A 41 -0.48 -4.08 15.54
N ARG A 42 0.68 -4.31 14.92
CA ARG A 42 1.99 -3.95 15.48
C ARG A 42 2.10 -2.45 15.80
N HIS A 43 1.61 -1.59 14.91
CA HIS A 43 1.71 -0.13 15.08
C HIS A 43 0.62 0.45 15.98
N SER A 44 -0.51 -0.24 16.15
CA SER A 44 -1.57 0.13 17.08
C SER A 44 -1.37 -0.38 18.50
N GLY A 45 -0.27 -1.10 18.77
CA GLY A 45 -0.03 -1.70 20.09
C GLY A 45 -1.00 -2.83 20.45
N ILE A 46 -1.74 -3.35 19.45
CA ILE A 46 -2.65 -4.49 19.62
C ILE A 46 -1.81 -5.73 19.33
N ALA A 47 -1.17 -6.25 20.37
CA ALA A 47 -0.39 -7.48 20.26
C ALA A 47 -1.35 -8.69 20.20
N ALA A 48 -1.18 -9.49 19.16
CA ALA A 48 -1.60 -10.89 19.13
C ALA A 48 -0.40 -11.76 19.50
#